data_AF-A0A075FS09-F1
#
_entry.id   AF-A0A075FS09-F1
#
_cell.length_a   1.000
_cell.length_b   1.000
_cell.length_c   1.000
_cell.angle_alpha   90.00
_cell.angle_beta   90.00
_cell.angle_gamma   90.00
#
_symmetry.space_group_name_H-M   'P 1'
#
loop_
_entity.id
_entity.type
_entity.pdbx_description
1 polymer ?
#
loop_
_entity_poly.entity_id
_entity_poly.type
_entity_poly.pdbx_seq_one_letter_code
_entity_poly.pdbx_strand_id
1 'polypeptide(L)'
;MDFSDLDILDELFGTGGDSNPFMMLIWFLPILLFVFYGQRIQLIITSRDIKKDMAKLEQFRNDARNELIDYVKQKLSPNGDPTQKLDRFFDYFTVMPVDIDPNGIIPKIHHLVRSRDDTTRKQVKSMFSEINTLEITKVQNLLEIVTTLQLLHKVVRHLFLTAKKQNNYPLILPLQMLLPFIMEQAEALKDAIPAFKKGQPIGDGIGPLVVGEMMLDTKNKMLSLKLFTASRNLTAEN
;
A
#
# COMPACT_ATOMS: atom_id res chain seq x y z
N MET A 1 39.46 -25.19 20.87
CA MET A 1 38.93 -24.99 19.51
C MET A 1 39.22 -26.27 18.78
N ASP A 2 38.16 -26.90 18.29
CA ASP A 2 38.22 -28.23 17.66
C ASP A 2 38.67 -28.03 16.21
N PHE A 3 39.84 -28.58 15.85
CA PHE A 3 40.46 -28.41 14.53
C PHE A 3 39.91 -29.40 13.48
N SER A 4 39.01 -30.29 13.90
CA SER A 4 38.35 -31.30 13.06
C SER A 4 37.52 -30.71 11.92
N ASP A 5 36.93 -29.52 12.11
CA ASP A 5 36.14 -28.83 11.10
C ASP A 5 37.01 -28.25 9.96
N LEU A 6 38.29 -27.98 10.21
CA LEU A 6 39.23 -27.50 9.20
C LEU A 6 39.74 -28.65 8.32
N ASP A 7 39.97 -29.83 8.92
CA ASP A 7 40.40 -31.02 8.18
C ASP A 7 39.31 -31.54 7.21
N ILE A 8 38.03 -31.46 7.60
CA ILE A 8 36.89 -31.83 6.71
C ILE A 8 36.78 -30.85 5.54
N LEU A 9 37.03 -29.56 5.77
CA LEU A 9 37.05 -28.56 4.70
C LEU A 9 38.27 -28.77 3.80
N ASP A 10 39.43 -29.10 4.35
CA ASP A 10 40.63 -29.38 3.57
C ASP A 10 40.52 -30.67 2.75
N GLU A 11 39.81 -31.68 3.25
CA GLU A 11 39.50 -32.93 2.53
C GLU A 11 38.42 -32.72 1.45
N LEU A 12 37.42 -31.87 1.72
CA LEU A 12 36.33 -31.52 0.79
C LEU A 12 36.80 -30.63 -0.37
N PHE A 13 37.67 -29.66 -0.10
CA PHE A 13 38.25 -28.76 -1.10
C PHE A 13 39.54 -29.30 -1.71
N GLY A 14 40.02 -30.44 -1.22
CA GLY A 14 41.22 -31.12 -1.70
C GLY A 14 42.45 -30.23 -1.60
N THR A 15 42.62 -29.50 -0.50
CA THR A 15 43.73 -28.57 -0.21
C THR A 15 44.84 -29.18 0.64
N GLY A 16 44.87 -30.50 0.80
CA GLY A 16 46.03 -31.23 1.34
C GLY A 16 47.24 -31.10 0.39
N GLY A 17 48.45 -30.94 0.95
CA GLY A 17 49.68 -30.43 0.32
C GLY A 17 50.19 -31.03 -1.02
N ASP A 18 49.47 -31.96 -1.64
CA ASP A 18 49.69 -32.51 -3.00
C ASP A 18 48.48 -32.24 -3.96
N SER A 19 47.67 -31.25 -3.65
CA SER A 19 46.45 -30.89 -4.39
C SER A 19 46.75 -30.47 -5.84
N ASN A 20 46.39 -31.32 -6.80
CA ASN A 20 46.52 -31.00 -8.22
C ASN A 20 45.58 -29.82 -8.57
N PRO A 21 46.09 -28.67 -9.05
CA PRO A 21 45.28 -27.50 -9.40
C PRO A 21 44.13 -27.80 -10.39
N PHE A 22 44.28 -28.84 -11.21
CA PHE A 22 43.24 -29.30 -12.13
C PHE A 22 42.02 -29.94 -11.41
N MET A 23 42.22 -30.62 -10.27
CA MET A 23 41.13 -31.21 -9.49
C MET A 23 40.32 -30.12 -8.77
N MET A 24 40.98 -29.09 -8.25
CA MET A 24 40.32 -27.92 -7.67
C MET A 24 39.44 -27.21 -8.72
N LEU A 25 39.95 -26.99 -9.93
CA LEU A 25 39.21 -26.36 -11.02
C LEU A 25 37.94 -27.15 -11.40
N ILE A 26 38.03 -28.48 -11.49
CA ILE A 26 36.89 -29.37 -11.78
C ILE A 26 35.80 -29.24 -10.71
N TRP A 27 36.18 -29.07 -9.44
CA TRP A 27 35.23 -28.93 -8.34
C TRP A 27 34.54 -27.55 -8.31
N PHE A 28 35.24 -26.48 -8.71
CA PHE A 28 34.66 -25.14 -8.83
C PHE A 28 33.82 -24.93 -10.09
N LEU A 29 34.02 -25.73 -11.14
CA LEU A 29 33.33 -25.58 -12.42
C LEU A 29 31.79 -25.71 -12.32
N PRO A 30 31.22 -26.67 -11.54
CA PRO A 30 29.79 -26.70 -11.23
C PRO A 30 29.28 -25.45 -10.50
N ILE A 31 30.03 -24.93 -9.52
CA ILE A 31 29.65 -23.73 -8.76
C ILE A 31 29.60 -22.52 -9.69
N LEU A 32 30.60 -22.36 -10.56
CA LEU A 32 30.66 -21.29 -11.54
C LEU A 32 29.45 -21.34 -12.49
N LEU A 33 29.13 -22.53 -13.01
CA LEU A 33 27.92 -22.74 -13.82
C LEU A 33 26.66 -22.36 -13.04
N PHE A 34 26.51 -22.80 -11.80
CA PHE A 34 25.35 -22.47 -10.97
C PHE A 34 25.23 -20.96 -10.67
N VAL A 35 26.33 -20.22 -10.52
CA VAL A 35 26.29 -18.77 -10.31
C VAL A 35 25.78 -18.05 -11.56
N PHE A 36 26.26 -18.42 -12.76
CA PHE A 36 25.85 -17.77 -14.01
C PHE A 36 24.45 -18.19 -14.47
N TYR A 37 24.09 -19.47 -14.35
CA TYR A 37 22.79 -19.98 -14.77
C TYR A 37 21.71 -19.85 -13.68
N GLY A 38 22.10 -19.87 -12.41
CA GLY A 38 21.21 -19.77 -11.26
C GLY A 38 20.44 -18.45 -11.22
N GLN A 39 21.08 -17.34 -11.59
CA GLN A 39 20.41 -16.03 -11.67
C GLN A 39 19.22 -16.04 -12.64
N ARG A 40 19.35 -16.73 -13.79
CA ARG A 40 18.25 -16.85 -14.76
C ARG A 40 17.13 -17.72 -14.25
N ILE A 41 17.46 -18.83 -13.60
CA ILE A 41 16.49 -19.74 -13.00
C ILE A 41 15.71 -19.02 -11.89
N GLN A 42 16.41 -18.34 -10.98
CA GLN A 42 15.82 -17.55 -9.90
C GLN A 42 14.91 -16.45 -10.45
N LEU A 43 15.33 -15.74 -11.51
CA LEU A 43 14.49 -14.74 -12.16
C LEU A 43 13.17 -15.33 -12.68
N ILE A 44 13.21 -16.51 -13.31
CA ILE A 44 12.00 -17.17 -13.82
C ILE A 44 11.06 -17.56 -12.68
N ILE A 45 11.59 -18.15 -11.60
CA ILE A 45 10.79 -18.58 -10.45
C ILE A 45 10.17 -17.37 -9.76
N THR A 46 10.98 -16.40 -9.34
CA THR A 46 10.52 -15.17 -8.69
C THR A 46 9.50 -14.42 -9.56
N SER A 47 9.72 -14.38 -10.88
CA SER A 47 8.78 -13.71 -11.80
C SER A 47 7.41 -14.38 -11.83
N ARG A 48 7.33 -15.71 -11.66
CA ARG A 48 6.04 -16.42 -11.62
C ARG A 48 5.27 -16.09 -10.35
N ASP A 49 5.96 -16.04 -9.22
CA ASP A 49 5.34 -15.71 -7.93
C ASP A 49 4.81 -14.28 -7.93
N ILE A 50 5.62 -13.31 -8.37
CA ILE A 50 5.19 -11.92 -8.52
C ILE A 50 4.01 -11.79 -9.47
N LYS A 51 4.00 -12.55 -10.57
CA LYS A 51 2.89 -12.52 -11.53
C LYS A 51 1.59 -13.03 -10.91
N LYS A 52 1.64 -14.03 -10.02
CA LYS A 52 0.47 -14.55 -9.31
C LYS A 52 -0.13 -13.48 -8.38
N ASP A 53 0.71 -12.81 -7.60
CA ASP A 53 0.23 -11.77 -6.67
C ASP A 53 -0.20 -10.50 -7.42
N MET A 54 0.46 -10.15 -8.52
CA MET A 54 -0.02 -9.08 -9.41
C MET A 54 -1.42 -9.40 -9.98
N ALA A 55 -1.70 -10.66 -10.34
CA ALA A 55 -3.03 -11.07 -10.80
C ALA A 55 -4.09 -10.96 -9.68
N LYS A 56 -3.74 -11.30 -8.43
CA LYS A 56 -4.62 -11.07 -7.27
C LYS A 56 -4.89 -9.59 -7.06
N LEU A 57 -3.86 -8.75 -7.17
CA LEU A 57 -3.98 -7.30 -7.00
C LEU A 57 -4.88 -6.67 -8.08
N GLU A 58 -4.77 -7.16 -9.32
CA GLU A 58 -5.68 -6.83 -10.41
C GLU A 58 -7.13 -7.26 -10.10
N GLN A 59 -7.32 -8.47 -9.55
CA GLN A 59 -8.63 -8.94 -9.12
C GLN A 59 -9.23 -8.02 -8.04
N PHE A 60 -8.49 -7.74 -6.95
CA PHE A 60 -8.97 -6.87 -5.87
C PHE A 60 -9.37 -5.48 -6.37
N ARG A 61 -8.57 -4.90 -7.27
CA ARG A 61 -8.90 -3.64 -7.92
C ARG A 61 -10.22 -3.74 -8.71
N ASN A 62 -10.37 -4.77 -9.54
CA ASN A 62 -11.55 -4.94 -10.39
C ASN A 62 -12.81 -5.15 -9.54
N ASP A 63 -12.70 -5.97 -8.49
CA ASP A 63 -13.79 -6.25 -7.55
C ASP A 63 -14.21 -4.96 -6.83
N ALA A 64 -13.26 -4.20 -6.28
CA ALA A 64 -13.53 -2.92 -5.63
C ALA A 64 -14.16 -1.88 -6.56
N ARG A 65 -13.67 -1.81 -7.81
CA ARG A 65 -14.24 -0.94 -8.84
C ARG A 65 -15.69 -1.30 -9.13
N ASN A 66 -15.98 -2.59 -9.34
CA ASN A 66 -17.32 -3.06 -9.61
C ASN A 66 -18.25 -2.78 -8.42
N GLU A 67 -17.80 -3.04 -7.20
CA GLU A 67 -18.55 -2.73 -5.99
C GLU A 67 -18.91 -1.24 -5.85
N LEU A 68 -17.98 -0.33 -6.17
CA LEU A 68 -18.24 1.10 -6.17
C LEU A 68 -19.27 1.49 -7.23
N ILE A 69 -19.13 0.98 -8.46
CA ILE A 69 -20.06 1.26 -9.55
C ILE A 69 -21.46 0.74 -9.21
N ASP A 70 -21.55 -0.47 -8.66
CA ASP A 70 -22.81 -1.08 -8.24
C ASP A 70 -23.44 -0.31 -7.09
N TYR A 71 -22.64 0.11 -6.10
CA TYR A 71 -23.11 0.95 -5.00
C TYR A 71 -23.72 2.25 -5.51
N VAL A 72 -23.02 2.94 -6.41
CA VAL A 72 -23.51 4.19 -7.00
C VAL A 72 -24.77 3.93 -7.83
N LYS A 73 -24.78 2.97 -8.75
CA LYS A 73 -25.93 2.72 -9.63
C LYS A 73 -27.19 2.28 -8.87
N GLN A 74 -27.04 1.44 -7.84
CA GLN A 74 -28.19 0.87 -7.13
C GLN A 74 -28.73 1.78 -6.03
N LYS A 75 -27.86 2.52 -5.33
CA LYS A 75 -28.27 3.32 -4.16
C LYS A 75 -28.36 4.81 -4.40
N LEU A 76 -27.71 5.33 -5.44
CA LEU A 76 -27.58 6.77 -5.66
C LEU A 76 -27.98 7.09 -7.10
N SER A 77 -29.19 7.62 -7.33
CA SER A 77 -29.67 8.02 -8.66
C SER A 77 -28.71 9.01 -9.34
N PRO A 78 -27.78 8.56 -10.21
CA PRO A 78 -26.75 9.42 -10.77
C PRO A 78 -27.31 10.16 -11.98
N ASN A 79 -26.72 11.31 -12.31
CA ASN A 79 -27.07 12.02 -13.53
C ASN A 79 -26.38 11.34 -14.74
N GLY A 80 -26.99 10.28 -15.25
CA GLY A 80 -26.48 9.47 -16.37
C GLY A 80 -25.62 8.27 -15.92
N ASP A 81 -24.82 7.71 -16.84
CA ASP A 81 -23.94 6.58 -16.52
C ASP A 81 -22.71 7.05 -15.72
N PRO A 82 -22.54 6.64 -14.44
CA PRO A 82 -21.43 7.05 -13.60
C PRO A 82 -20.10 6.37 -14.00
N THR A 83 -20.15 5.29 -14.78
CA THR A 83 -19.00 4.42 -15.08
C THR A 83 -17.82 5.19 -15.68
N GLN A 84 -18.05 5.94 -16.77
CA GLN A 84 -16.97 6.68 -17.44
C GLN A 84 -16.41 7.82 -16.60
N LYS A 85 -17.23 8.44 -15.75
CA LYS A 85 -16.76 9.52 -14.86
C LYS A 85 -15.88 8.96 -13.74
N LEU A 86 -16.30 7.85 -13.12
CA LEU A 86 -15.53 7.15 -12.09
C LEU A 86 -14.20 6.63 -12.63
N ASP A 87 -14.19 6.08 -13.85
CA ASP A 87 -12.96 5.60 -14.48
C ASP A 87 -11.90 6.69 -14.60
N ARG A 88 -12.30 7.91 -14.98
CA ARG A 88 -11.38 9.06 -15.04
C ARG A 88 -10.84 9.45 -13.67
N PHE A 89 -11.61 9.23 -12.60
CA PHE A 89 -11.21 9.57 -11.24
C PHE A 89 -10.17 8.58 -10.69
N PHE A 90 -10.23 7.30 -11.07
CA PHE A 90 -9.25 6.29 -10.64
C PHE A 90 -7.82 6.55 -11.15
N ASP A 91 -7.68 7.35 -12.20
CA ASP A 91 -6.39 7.72 -12.76
C ASP A 91 -5.79 8.99 -12.15
N TYR A 92 -6.54 9.67 -11.27
CA TYR A 92 -6.07 10.89 -10.62
C TYR A 92 -5.05 10.54 -9.52
N PHE A 93 -3.86 11.11 -9.60
CA PHE A 93 -2.81 10.93 -8.59
C PHE A 93 -2.38 12.28 -8.03
N THR A 94 -2.02 12.31 -6.75
CA THR A 94 -1.51 13.51 -6.08
C THR A 94 0.02 13.45 -6.07
N VAL A 95 0.66 14.51 -6.57
CA VAL A 95 2.12 14.66 -6.53
C VAL A 95 2.50 15.31 -5.20
N MET A 96 3.30 14.59 -4.41
CA MET A 96 3.85 15.11 -3.16
C MET A 96 5.01 16.08 -3.43
N PRO A 97 5.23 17.11 -2.60
CA PRO A 97 6.36 18.03 -2.74
C PRO A 97 7.68 17.28 -2.57
N VAL A 98 8.67 17.61 -3.42
CA VAL A 98 9.94 16.87 -3.55
C VAL A 98 10.99 17.26 -2.51
N ASP A 99 11.08 18.55 -2.15
CA ASP A 99 12.13 19.04 -1.26
C ASP A 99 11.66 19.00 0.19
N ILE A 100 12.43 18.37 1.08
CA ILE A 100 12.15 18.17 2.52
C ILE A 100 12.93 19.21 3.37
N ASP A 101 12.55 20.49 3.31
CA ASP A 101 12.88 21.48 4.34
C ASP A 101 11.89 21.39 5.54
N PRO A 102 12.34 20.97 6.74
CA PRO A 102 11.48 20.73 7.89
C PRO A 102 10.65 21.94 8.33
N ASN A 103 11.07 23.18 8.05
CA ASN A 103 10.41 24.38 8.57
C ASN A 103 9.18 24.83 7.76
N GLY A 104 9.00 24.38 6.51
CA GLY A 104 7.99 24.92 5.60
C GLY A 104 7.00 23.90 5.00
N ILE A 105 7.13 22.62 5.31
CA ILE A 105 6.47 21.54 4.56
C ILE A 105 5.25 20.97 5.23
N ILE A 106 5.25 20.88 6.55
CA ILE A 106 4.08 20.39 7.29
C ILE A 106 2.82 21.19 6.90
N PRO A 107 2.84 22.54 6.81
CA PRO A 107 1.68 23.29 6.35
C PRO A 107 1.30 22.99 4.89
N LYS A 108 2.29 22.75 4.01
CA LYS A 108 2.06 22.42 2.60
C LYS A 108 1.42 21.03 2.45
N ILE A 109 1.93 20.03 3.15
CA ILE A 109 1.36 18.67 3.15
C ILE A 109 -0.08 18.73 3.67
N HIS A 110 -0.32 19.41 4.80
CA HIS A 110 -1.66 19.55 5.35
C HIS A 110 -2.61 20.23 4.36
N HIS A 111 -2.17 21.31 3.71
CA HIS A 111 -2.97 21.97 2.68
C HIS A 111 -3.23 21.06 1.48
N LEU A 112 -2.24 20.29 1.02
CA LEU A 112 -2.38 19.37 -0.11
C LEU A 112 -3.37 18.24 0.18
N VAL A 113 -3.26 17.60 1.36
CA VAL A 113 -4.20 16.55 1.79
C VAL A 113 -5.62 17.10 1.82
N ARG A 114 -5.82 18.26 2.46
CA ARG A 114 -7.14 18.88 2.56
C ARG A 114 -7.69 19.31 1.19
N SER A 115 -6.84 19.88 0.34
CA SER A 115 -7.20 20.28 -1.01
C SER A 115 -7.58 19.06 -1.87
N ARG A 116 -6.89 17.93 -1.70
CA ARG A 116 -7.20 16.68 -2.38
C ARG A 116 -8.58 16.18 -1.95
N ASP A 117 -8.84 16.12 -0.64
CA ASP A 117 -10.12 15.64 -0.12
C ASP A 117 -11.28 16.55 -0.55
N ASP A 118 -11.10 17.88 -0.51
CA ASP A 118 -12.09 18.83 -0.99
C ASP A 118 -12.35 18.70 -2.49
N THR A 119 -11.31 18.42 -3.28
CA THR A 119 -11.43 18.21 -4.73
C THR A 119 -12.16 16.92 -5.04
N THR A 120 -11.80 15.81 -4.40
CA THR A 120 -12.49 14.52 -4.54
C THR A 120 -13.96 14.66 -4.14
N ARG A 121 -14.26 15.34 -3.03
CA ARG A 121 -15.62 15.61 -2.59
C ARG A 121 -16.42 16.39 -3.62
N LYS A 122 -15.85 17.45 -4.22
CA LYS A 122 -16.50 18.23 -5.28
C LYS A 122 -16.76 17.39 -6.54
N GLN A 123 -15.80 16.57 -6.95
CA GLN A 123 -15.93 15.66 -8.09
C GLN A 123 -17.07 14.66 -7.88
N VAL A 124 -17.12 14.00 -6.72
CA VAL A 124 -18.23 13.09 -6.36
C VAL A 124 -19.56 13.85 -6.38
N LYS A 125 -19.62 15.04 -5.77
CA LYS A 125 -20.86 15.83 -5.71
C LYS A 125 -21.38 16.23 -7.09
N SER A 126 -20.49 16.52 -8.04
CA SER A 126 -20.84 16.86 -9.44
C SER A 126 -21.51 15.73 -10.23
N MET A 127 -21.47 14.49 -9.73
CA MET A 127 -22.12 13.35 -10.38
C MET A 127 -23.62 13.24 -10.06
N PHE A 128 -24.10 13.95 -9.05
CA PHE A 128 -25.45 13.85 -8.52
C PHE A 128 -26.14 15.21 -8.52
N SER A 129 -27.47 15.22 -8.67
CA SER A 129 -28.27 16.45 -8.53
C SER A 129 -28.47 16.80 -7.06
N GLU A 130 -28.85 15.81 -6.24
CA GLU A 130 -28.98 15.93 -4.79
C GLU A 130 -28.41 14.68 -4.13
N ILE A 131 -27.61 14.85 -3.08
CA ILE A 131 -27.00 13.73 -2.35
C ILE A 131 -26.71 14.14 -0.89
N ASN A 132 -26.98 13.22 0.04
CA ASN A 132 -26.70 13.41 1.46
C ASN A 132 -25.18 13.45 1.72
N THR A 133 -24.75 14.27 2.68
CA THR A 133 -23.34 14.42 3.09
C THR A 133 -22.70 13.10 3.54
N LEU A 134 -23.48 12.23 4.20
CA LEU A 134 -23.06 10.89 4.59
C LEU A 134 -22.74 10.03 3.35
N GLU A 135 -23.62 10.04 2.36
CA GLU A 135 -23.47 9.25 1.13
C GLU A 135 -22.30 9.76 0.28
N ILE A 136 -22.08 11.08 0.21
CA ILE A 136 -20.88 11.64 -0.42
C ILE A 136 -19.62 11.07 0.23
N THR A 137 -19.58 11.01 1.56
CA THR A 137 -18.41 10.53 2.29
C THR A 137 -18.17 9.03 2.07
N LYS A 138 -19.24 8.22 2.01
CA LYS A 138 -19.13 6.79 1.66
C LYS A 138 -18.56 6.59 0.26
N VAL A 139 -19.10 7.30 -0.73
CA VAL A 139 -18.62 7.22 -2.12
C VAL A 139 -17.18 7.71 -2.23
N GLN A 140 -16.83 8.79 -1.53
CA GLN A 140 -15.46 9.28 -1.44
C GLN A 140 -14.53 8.19 -0.91
N ASN A 141 -14.81 7.60 0.26
CA ASN A 141 -13.95 6.57 0.85
C ASN A 141 -13.79 5.33 -0.05
N LEU A 142 -14.88 4.89 -0.70
CA LEU A 142 -14.82 3.78 -1.66
C LEU A 142 -14.00 4.14 -2.90
N LEU A 143 -14.13 5.36 -3.43
CA LEU A 143 -13.30 5.87 -4.53
C LEU A 143 -11.82 5.90 -4.15
N GLU A 144 -11.50 6.28 -2.93
CA GLU A 144 -10.12 6.29 -2.41
C GLU A 144 -9.53 4.87 -2.34
N ILE A 145 -10.31 3.88 -1.90
CA ILE A 145 -9.89 2.47 -1.90
C ILE A 145 -9.57 2.00 -3.32
N VAL A 146 -10.47 2.24 -4.28
CA VAL A 146 -10.27 1.80 -5.68
C VAL A 146 -9.04 2.46 -6.28
N THR A 147 -8.87 3.76 -6.06
CA THR A 147 -7.71 4.53 -6.56
C THR A 147 -6.41 4.01 -5.94
N THR A 148 -6.41 3.67 -4.66
CA THR A 148 -5.24 3.12 -3.96
C THR A 148 -4.88 1.73 -4.50
N LEU A 149 -5.84 0.82 -4.65
CA LEU A 149 -5.62 -0.50 -5.26
C LEU A 149 -5.12 -0.37 -6.71
N GLN A 150 -5.64 0.58 -7.47
CA GLN A 150 -5.18 0.88 -8.83
C GLN A 150 -3.74 1.40 -8.85
N LEU A 151 -3.35 2.26 -7.89
CA LEU A 151 -1.98 2.74 -7.74
C LEU A 151 -1.03 1.59 -7.41
N LEU A 152 -1.36 0.75 -6.41
CA LEU A 152 -0.57 -0.41 -6.03
C LEU A 152 -0.34 -1.34 -7.24
N HIS A 153 -1.40 -1.66 -7.99
CA HIS A 153 -1.28 -2.48 -9.20
C HIS A 153 -0.37 -1.84 -10.25
N LYS A 154 -0.51 -0.54 -10.53
CA LYS A 154 0.32 0.18 -11.50
C LYS A 154 1.80 0.15 -11.12
N VAL A 155 2.12 0.41 -9.84
CA VAL A 155 3.50 0.42 -9.34
C VAL A 155 4.13 -0.95 -9.45
N VAL A 156 3.47 -1.99 -8.93
CA VAL A 156 3.96 -3.39 -9.00
C VAL A 156 4.18 -3.82 -10.45
N ARG A 157 3.21 -3.57 -11.32
CA ARG A 157 3.30 -3.91 -12.74
C ARG A 157 4.44 -3.17 -13.44
N HIS A 158 4.62 -1.88 -13.16
CA HIS A 158 5.69 -1.08 -13.76
C HIS A 158 7.08 -1.58 -13.35
N LEU A 159 7.29 -1.83 -12.06
CA LEU A 159 8.56 -2.37 -11.53
C LEU A 159 8.84 -3.77 -12.08
N PHE A 160 7.82 -4.64 -12.13
CA PHE A 160 7.92 -5.98 -12.68
C PHE A 160 8.32 -5.99 -14.16
N LEU A 161 7.66 -5.18 -14.99
CA LEU A 161 7.99 -5.07 -16.41
C LEU A 161 9.39 -4.51 -16.64
N THR A 162 9.82 -3.56 -15.81
CA THR A 162 11.18 -3.01 -15.85
C THR A 162 12.22 -4.07 -15.52
N ALA A 163 12.05 -4.81 -14.42
CA ALA A 163 12.95 -5.89 -14.03
C ALA A 163 13.02 -7.00 -15.10
N LYS A 164 11.86 -7.38 -15.65
CA LYS A 164 11.76 -8.39 -16.71
C LYS A 164 12.45 -7.95 -18.00
N LYS A 165 12.31 -6.69 -18.41
CA LYS A 165 12.94 -6.15 -19.63
C LYS A 165 14.47 -6.13 -19.51
N GLN A 166 14.99 -5.80 -18.33
CA GLN A 166 16.44 -5.76 -18.08
C GLN A 166 17.07 -7.15 -17.94
N ASN A 167 16.25 -8.21 -17.80
CA ASN A 167 16.68 -9.59 -17.60
C ASN A 167 17.73 -9.74 -16.48
N ASN A 168 17.61 -8.90 -15.45
CA ASN A 168 18.58 -8.75 -14.38
C ASN A 168 17.92 -9.12 -13.05
N TYR A 169 18.36 -10.23 -12.45
CA TYR A 169 17.78 -10.76 -11.21
C TYR A 169 17.84 -9.77 -10.03
N PRO A 170 18.97 -9.10 -9.74
CA PRO A 170 19.04 -8.03 -8.75
C PRO A 170 17.92 -6.97 -8.80
N LEU A 171 17.38 -6.65 -9.98
CA LEU A 171 16.31 -5.65 -10.10
C LEU A 171 14.93 -6.17 -9.66
N ILE A 172 14.72 -7.48 -9.59
CA ILE A 172 13.44 -8.08 -9.16
C ILE A 172 13.37 -8.30 -7.65
N LEU A 173 14.51 -8.42 -6.99
CA LEU A 173 14.61 -8.71 -5.56
C LEU A 173 13.90 -7.68 -4.66
N PRO A 174 14.09 -6.35 -4.85
CA PRO A 174 13.38 -5.36 -4.05
C PRO A 174 11.86 -5.49 -4.19
N LEU A 175 11.37 -5.84 -5.38
CA LEU A 175 9.95 -6.07 -5.61
C LEU A 175 9.47 -7.31 -4.87
N GLN A 176 10.22 -8.42 -4.92
CA GLN A 176 9.88 -9.65 -4.19
C GLN A 176 9.78 -9.42 -2.68
N MET A 177 10.65 -8.59 -2.10
CA MET A 177 10.65 -8.28 -0.67
C MET A 177 9.53 -7.33 -0.27
N LEU A 178 9.17 -6.38 -1.14
CA LEU A 178 8.11 -5.39 -0.87
C LEU A 178 6.71 -5.97 -1.07
N LEU A 179 6.57 -6.96 -1.95
CA LEU A 179 5.28 -7.47 -2.39
C LEU A 179 4.38 -8.01 -1.25
N PRO A 180 4.88 -8.72 -0.23
CA PRO A 180 4.06 -9.14 0.91
C PRO A 180 3.38 -7.96 1.62
N PHE A 181 4.11 -6.86 1.85
CA PHE A 181 3.55 -5.67 2.48
C PHE A 181 2.49 -4.98 1.60
N ILE A 182 2.69 -4.97 0.28
CA ILE A 182 1.70 -4.44 -0.67
C ILE A 182 0.44 -5.32 -0.66
N MET A 183 0.61 -6.64 -0.61
CA MET A 183 -0.51 -7.58 -0.58
C MET A 183 -1.33 -7.45 0.71
N GLU A 184 -0.67 -7.30 1.86
CA GLU A 184 -1.33 -7.06 3.15
C GLU A 184 -2.14 -5.75 3.13
N GLN A 185 -1.56 -4.67 2.61
CA GLN A 185 -2.27 -3.41 2.43
C GLN A 185 -3.48 -3.56 1.49
N ALA A 186 -3.32 -4.28 0.38
CA ALA A 186 -4.39 -4.49 -0.59
C ALA A 186 -5.54 -5.34 -0.02
N GLU A 187 -5.22 -6.37 0.77
CA GLU A 187 -6.20 -7.21 1.45
C GLU A 187 -6.98 -6.41 2.50
N ALA A 188 -6.29 -5.62 3.34
CA ALA A 188 -6.93 -4.73 4.31
C ALA A 188 -7.86 -3.71 3.64
N LEU A 189 -7.46 -3.13 2.50
CA LEU A 189 -8.29 -2.21 1.72
C LEU A 189 -9.55 -2.90 1.18
N LYS A 190 -9.41 -4.11 0.65
CA LYS A 190 -10.53 -4.90 0.13
C LYS A 190 -11.48 -5.30 1.25
N ASP A 191 -10.98 -5.70 2.41
CA ASP A 191 -11.80 -6.08 3.56
C ASP A 191 -12.50 -4.88 4.22
N ALA A 192 -12.02 -3.66 4.01
CA ALA A 192 -12.66 -2.43 4.50
C ALA A 192 -13.90 -2.02 3.67
N ILE A 193 -14.05 -2.50 2.43
CA ILE A 193 -15.13 -2.09 1.52
C ILE A 193 -16.54 -2.26 2.12
N PRO A 194 -16.90 -3.42 2.72
CA PRO A 194 -18.23 -3.61 3.32
C PRO A 194 -18.51 -2.66 4.48
N ALA A 195 -17.49 -2.33 5.28
CA ALA A 195 -17.61 -1.40 6.40
C ALA A 195 -17.87 0.03 5.90
N PHE A 196 -17.14 0.49 4.87
CA PHE A 196 -17.37 1.79 4.26
C PHE A 196 -18.74 1.92 3.58
N LYS A 197 -19.24 0.85 2.93
CA LYS A 197 -20.62 0.82 2.39
C LYS A 197 -21.67 1.03 3.48
N LYS A 198 -21.42 0.51 4.69
CA LYS A 198 -22.29 0.69 5.86
C LYS A 198 -22.08 2.04 6.55
N GLY A 199 -21.01 2.76 6.24
CA GLY A 199 -20.62 3.99 6.93
C GLY A 199 -20.07 3.73 8.34
N GLN A 200 -19.50 2.55 8.57
CA GLN A 200 -18.88 2.22 9.85
C GLN A 200 -17.56 3.00 10.01
N PRO A 201 -17.27 3.53 11.21
CA PRO A 201 -15.97 4.13 11.52
C PRO A 201 -14.88 3.05 11.50
N ILE A 202 -13.70 3.39 10.99
CA ILE A 202 -12.56 2.48 10.93
C ILE A 202 -11.32 3.18 11.50
N GLY A 203 -10.50 2.44 12.24
CA GLY A 203 -9.25 2.91 12.83
C GLY A 203 -9.46 3.97 13.91
N ASP A 204 -8.69 5.06 13.84
CA ASP A 204 -8.68 6.13 14.85
C ASP A 204 -10.01 6.87 14.98
N GLY A 205 -10.92 6.74 14.01
CA GLY A 205 -12.27 7.26 14.10
C GLY A 205 -13.16 6.56 15.13
N ILE A 206 -12.81 5.33 15.55
CA ILE A 206 -13.58 4.57 16.55
C ILE A 206 -13.39 5.16 17.96
N GLY A 207 -12.18 5.59 18.30
CA GLY A 207 -11.84 6.09 19.64
C GLY A 207 -12.75 7.25 20.10
N PRO A 208 -12.86 8.34 19.34
CA PRO A 208 -13.76 9.44 19.67
C PRO A 208 -15.24 9.04 19.73
N LEU A 209 -15.67 8.03 18.97
CA LEU A 209 -17.05 7.56 19.00
C LEU A 209 -17.36 6.76 20.26
N VAL A 210 -16.44 5.89 20.69
CA VAL A 210 -16.56 5.15 21.95
C VAL A 210 -16.54 6.11 23.13
N VAL A 211 -15.63 7.09 23.13
CA VAL A 211 -15.60 8.14 24.17
C VAL A 211 -16.92 8.94 24.16
N GLY A 212 -17.41 9.29 22.98
CA GLY A 212 -18.70 9.98 22.83
C GLY A 212 -19.87 9.17 23.41
N GLU A 213 -19.92 7.87 23.17
CA GLU A 213 -20.93 6.95 23.72
C GLU A 213 -20.86 6.89 25.25
N MET A 214 -19.65 6.75 25.82
CA MET A 214 -19.44 6.77 27.27
C MET A 214 -19.83 8.09 27.92
N MET A 215 -19.81 9.20 27.17
CA MET A 215 -20.12 10.53 27.67
C MET A 215 -21.62 10.90 27.60
N LEU A 216 -22.48 10.08 26.98
CA LEU A 216 -23.90 10.38 26.77
C LEU A 216 -24.67 10.69 28.06
N ASP A 217 -24.34 10.01 29.17
CA ASP A 217 -25.00 10.18 30.46
C ASP A 217 -24.35 11.24 31.37
N THR A 218 -23.31 11.92 30.89
CA THR A 218 -22.59 12.95 31.64
C THR A 218 -23.06 14.36 31.28
N LYS A 219 -23.02 15.28 32.26
CA LYS A 219 -23.36 16.70 32.03
C LYS A 219 -22.36 17.32 31.05
N ASN A 220 -22.82 17.53 29.82
CA ASN A 220 -22.07 18.25 28.79
C ASN A 220 -21.94 19.73 29.16
N LYS A 221 -20.69 20.19 29.32
CA LYS A 221 -20.37 21.60 29.54
C LYS A 221 -19.79 22.15 28.24
N MET A 222 -20.45 23.13 27.63
CA MET A 222 -19.97 23.75 26.40
C MET A 222 -18.77 24.65 26.74
N LEU A 223 -17.56 24.12 26.58
CA LEU A 223 -16.34 24.92 26.63
C LEU A 223 -15.94 25.32 25.20
N SER A 224 -15.60 26.59 25.00
CA SER A 224 -14.95 27.02 23.77
C SER A 224 -13.53 26.43 23.70
N LEU A 225 -13.05 26.12 22.48
CA LEU A 225 -11.72 25.51 22.28
C LEU A 225 -10.60 26.29 23.01
N LYS A 226 -10.70 27.63 23.00
CA LYS A 226 -9.79 28.54 23.71
C LYS A 226 -9.84 28.37 25.23
N LEU A 227 -11.03 28.26 25.82
CA LEU A 227 -11.24 28.00 27.25
C LEU A 227 -10.73 26.62 27.67
N PHE A 228 -10.87 25.61 26.80
CA PHE A 228 -10.37 24.26 27.07
C PHE A 228 -8.84 24.18 27.12
N THR A 229 -8.13 24.85 26.20
CA THR A 229 -6.66 24.99 26.27
C THR A 229 -6.21 25.77 27.51
N ALA A 230 -6.94 26.81 27.90
CA ALA A 230 -6.62 27.60 29.09
C ALA A 230 -6.83 26.80 30.38
N SER A 231 -7.92 26.03 30.50
CA SER A 231 -8.17 25.19 31.68
C SER A 231 -7.16 24.06 31.84
N ARG A 232 -6.65 23.53 30.73
CA ARG A 232 -5.68 22.43 30.74
C ARG A 232 -4.28 22.88 31.20
N ASN A 233 -3.87 24.11 30.85
CA ASN A 233 -2.62 24.70 31.34
C ASN A 233 -2.68 25.01 32.83
N LEU A 234 -3.84 25.43 33.35
CA LEU A 234 -4.04 25.71 34.78
C LEU A 234 -3.99 24.44 35.65
N THR A 235 -4.30 23.27 35.09
CA THR A 235 -4.21 21.98 35.81
C THR A 235 -2.83 21.32 35.73
N ALA A 236 -1.92 21.79 34.87
CA ALA A 236 -0.59 21.22 34.70
C ALA A 236 0.50 21.95 35.54
N GLU A 237 0.15 23.06 36.18
CA GLU A 237 1.04 23.84 37.08
C GLU A 237 0.84 23.55 38.58
N ASN A 238 0.04 22.53 38.94
CA ASN A 238 -0.09 22.03 40.31
C ASN A 238 0.40 20.59 40.45
#